data_AF-A0AAU5WIX6-F1
#
_entry.id   AF-A0AAU5WIX6-F1
#
_cell.length_a   1.000
_cell.length_b   1.000
_cell.length_c   1.000
_cell.angle_alpha   90.00
_cell.angle_beta   90.00
_cell.angle_gamma   90.00
#
_symmetry.space_group_name_H-M   'P 1'
#
loop_
_entity.id
_entity.type
_entity.pdbx_description
1 polymer ?
#
loop_
_entity_poly.entity_id
_entity_poly.type
_entity_poly.pdbx_seq_one_letter_code
_entity_poly.pdbx_strand_id
1 'polypeptide(L)'
;MTPTSIIVGAGAAGMMAALTAAGRGVPVLVLDAAGTVGGSLNISSGQLSAAGTVLQRRRGITDSPDAHYADVMRISRNTADPALVRLAVDNAARTLDWLTENGMEFLPEHPVEGFAHEPYTAARYYWGPDFGRSILRVLRQAFDAQVAAGRITLSLNTTLTGLVLSGRRATAVTARTPGGVRTYPATSVLLATGGYNANPELFRELSGHPAYGGNSYPHNTGGGLEAARRAGAALRGHENYLSSFGVVMDRPGLGAKMEFRHVHHPQDRAPWEIYVNTEGRRFVAEDEPSVDAREHALLEQPELRRYVVFDARVLRESAPMITGRTNDGLRDLFDVHPMFTSARTLEGLAARTGLPAGALAATVAEYNTALGSGPDPFGRRHRPVPLVEGPFYAIRVQGASVTSTVGLAVGTDLRVRDTTGEPFANLSAAGELLGSGQLMGKSFCGGMMATPAMTFGLLYGRALAAEAGGRR
;
A
#
# COMPACT_ATOMS: atom_id res chain seq x y z
N MET A 1 -25.27 -24.05 -15.11
CA MET A 1 -25.43 -22.60 -14.90
C MET A 1 -25.34 -21.91 -16.26
N THR A 2 -26.23 -20.95 -16.53
CA THR A 2 -26.18 -20.12 -17.74
C THR A 2 -24.92 -19.23 -17.70
N PRO A 3 -24.21 -19.03 -18.83
CA PRO A 3 -23.06 -18.14 -18.90
C PRO A 3 -23.41 -16.74 -18.36
N THR A 4 -22.58 -16.24 -17.44
CA THR A 4 -22.82 -14.95 -16.75
C THR A 4 -21.56 -14.10 -16.69
N SER A 5 -21.70 -12.85 -16.30
CA SER A 5 -20.56 -11.99 -15.98
C SER A 5 -20.06 -12.33 -14.59
N ILE A 6 -18.79 -12.70 -14.48
CA ILE A 6 -18.17 -13.15 -13.23
C ILE A 6 -17.18 -12.10 -12.74
N ILE A 7 -17.29 -11.74 -11.46
CA ILE A 7 -16.34 -10.91 -10.75
C ILE A 7 -15.71 -11.77 -9.67
N VAL A 8 -14.38 -11.86 -9.66
CA VAL A 8 -13.63 -12.65 -8.66
C VAL A 8 -12.94 -11.70 -7.70
N GLY A 9 -13.36 -11.74 -6.44
CA GLY A 9 -12.96 -10.83 -5.37
C GLY A 9 -14.05 -9.80 -5.07
N ALA A 10 -14.52 -9.76 -3.83
CA ALA A 10 -15.49 -8.82 -3.27
C ALA A 10 -14.79 -7.77 -2.38
N GLY A 11 -13.61 -7.32 -2.80
CA GLY A 11 -12.95 -6.12 -2.25
C GLY A 11 -13.45 -4.83 -2.91
N ALA A 12 -12.78 -3.71 -2.66
CA ALA A 12 -13.17 -2.38 -3.15
C ALA A 12 -13.50 -2.35 -4.67
N ALA A 13 -12.61 -2.91 -5.50
CA ALA A 13 -12.79 -2.94 -6.95
C ALA A 13 -13.98 -3.83 -7.38
N GLY A 14 -14.05 -5.05 -6.86
CA GLY A 14 -15.09 -6.00 -7.25
C GLY A 14 -16.48 -5.61 -6.75
N MET A 15 -16.59 -5.07 -5.54
CA MET A 15 -17.85 -4.52 -5.03
C MET A 15 -18.32 -3.35 -5.89
N MET A 16 -17.44 -2.40 -6.22
CA MET A 16 -17.81 -1.26 -7.08
C MET A 16 -18.19 -1.69 -8.50
N ALA A 17 -17.49 -2.68 -9.07
CA ALA A 17 -17.86 -3.27 -10.36
C ALA A 17 -19.26 -3.90 -10.32
N ALA A 18 -19.53 -4.72 -9.32
CA ALA A 18 -20.81 -5.40 -9.18
C ALA A 18 -21.95 -4.42 -8.93
N LEU A 19 -21.75 -3.44 -8.06
CA LEU A 19 -22.71 -2.35 -7.80
C LEU A 19 -23.05 -1.58 -9.06
N THR A 20 -22.03 -1.20 -9.83
CA THR A 20 -22.22 -0.39 -11.03
C THR A 20 -22.92 -1.17 -12.14
N ALA A 21 -22.58 -2.46 -12.31
CA ALA A 21 -23.26 -3.35 -13.26
C ALA A 21 -24.71 -3.62 -12.85
N ALA A 22 -24.95 -4.01 -11.59
CA ALA A 22 -26.27 -4.33 -11.06
C ALA A 22 -27.21 -3.11 -11.07
N GLY A 23 -26.71 -1.93 -10.71
CA GLY A 23 -27.45 -0.67 -10.79
C GLY A 23 -27.85 -0.27 -12.22
N ARG A 24 -27.27 -0.91 -13.24
CA ARG A 24 -27.61 -0.76 -14.66
C ARG A 24 -28.34 -1.96 -15.23
N GLY A 25 -28.84 -2.85 -14.37
CA GLY A 25 -29.64 -4.01 -14.77
C GLY A 25 -28.85 -5.19 -15.32
N VAL A 26 -27.52 -5.22 -15.17
CA VAL A 26 -26.71 -6.39 -15.54
C VAL A 26 -26.51 -7.27 -14.31
N PRO A 27 -27.08 -8.49 -14.27
CA PRO A 27 -26.83 -9.40 -13.16
C PRO A 27 -25.40 -9.94 -13.22
N VAL A 28 -24.79 -10.13 -12.05
CA VAL A 28 -23.41 -10.60 -11.92
C VAL A 28 -23.28 -11.69 -10.86
N LEU A 29 -22.33 -12.59 -11.08
CA LEU A 29 -21.86 -13.55 -10.08
C LEU A 29 -20.56 -13.02 -9.46
N VAL A 30 -20.54 -12.88 -8.14
CA VAL A 30 -19.35 -12.49 -7.37
C VAL A 30 -18.84 -13.69 -6.58
N LEU A 31 -17.58 -14.06 -6.78
CA LEU A 31 -16.90 -15.13 -6.06
C LEU A 31 -15.86 -14.53 -5.12
N ASP A 32 -15.83 -14.89 -3.84
CA ASP A 32 -14.77 -14.48 -2.92
C ASP A 32 -14.27 -15.67 -2.10
N ALA A 33 -12.96 -15.74 -1.89
CA ALA A 33 -12.32 -16.78 -1.09
C ALA A 33 -12.60 -16.64 0.41
N ALA A 34 -12.86 -15.42 0.89
CA ALA A 34 -13.15 -15.12 2.27
C ALA A 34 -14.59 -15.47 2.66
N GLY A 35 -14.82 -15.63 3.97
CA GLY A 35 -16.15 -15.79 4.56
C GLY A 35 -16.93 -14.47 4.71
N THR A 36 -16.38 -13.34 4.25
CA THR A 36 -17.01 -12.01 4.29
C THR A 36 -16.47 -11.15 3.14
N VAL A 37 -17.21 -10.11 2.75
CA VAL A 37 -16.77 -9.14 1.74
C VAL A 37 -15.86 -8.05 2.31
N GLY A 38 -15.28 -7.23 1.43
CA GLY A 38 -14.50 -6.04 1.75
C GLY A 38 -13.00 -6.18 1.50
N GLY A 39 -12.46 -7.40 1.52
CA GLY A 39 -11.04 -7.65 1.29
C GLY A 39 -10.15 -6.81 2.21
N SER A 40 -9.10 -6.21 1.65
CA SER A 40 -8.17 -5.32 2.37
C SER A 40 -8.81 -4.13 3.07
N LEU A 41 -10.03 -3.68 2.68
CA LEU A 41 -10.68 -2.55 3.34
C LEU A 41 -10.95 -2.80 4.84
N ASN A 42 -11.05 -4.07 5.25
CA ASN A 42 -11.25 -4.46 6.64
C ASN A 42 -10.08 -4.05 7.57
N ILE A 43 -8.88 -3.88 7.00
CA ILE A 43 -7.63 -3.62 7.74
C ILE A 43 -6.81 -2.44 7.21
N SER A 44 -7.14 -1.90 6.04
CA SER A 44 -6.39 -0.80 5.43
C SER A 44 -6.64 0.52 6.13
N SER A 45 -5.69 1.45 6.02
CA SER A 45 -5.86 2.85 6.45
C SER A 45 -6.89 3.63 5.61
N GLY A 46 -7.36 3.09 4.47
CA GLY A 46 -8.47 3.67 3.71
C GLY A 46 -8.14 4.99 3.02
N GLN A 47 -6.87 5.20 2.65
CA GLN A 47 -6.42 6.45 2.03
C GLN A 47 -7.07 6.64 0.65
N LEU A 48 -7.60 7.83 0.38
CA LEU A 48 -8.20 8.20 -0.91
C LEU A 48 -7.57 9.49 -1.45
N SER A 49 -7.55 9.63 -2.77
CA SER A 49 -7.13 10.86 -3.45
C SER A 49 -7.98 11.14 -4.68
N ALA A 50 -8.48 12.37 -4.81
CA ALA A 50 -9.27 12.80 -5.96
C ALA A 50 -9.28 14.32 -6.08
N ALA A 51 -9.09 14.81 -7.31
CA ALA A 51 -9.08 16.22 -7.65
C ALA A 51 -10.35 16.62 -8.42
N GLY A 52 -10.86 17.82 -8.16
CA GLY A 52 -12.11 18.31 -8.74
C GLY A 52 -13.37 17.75 -8.09
N THR A 53 -13.31 17.35 -6.81
CA THR A 53 -14.48 16.80 -6.09
C THR A 53 -15.51 17.88 -5.74
N VAL A 54 -16.75 17.47 -5.46
CA VAL A 54 -17.78 18.37 -4.90
C VAL A 54 -17.30 18.96 -3.56
N LEU A 55 -16.64 18.15 -2.73
CA LEU A 55 -16.15 18.58 -1.42
C LEU A 55 -15.05 19.65 -1.52
N GLN A 56 -14.10 19.51 -2.46
CA GLN A 56 -13.09 20.56 -2.73
C GLN A 56 -13.76 21.88 -3.10
N ARG A 57 -14.71 21.87 -4.04
CA ARG A 57 -15.46 23.08 -4.44
C ARG A 57 -16.19 23.72 -3.27
N ARG A 58 -16.85 22.93 -2.41
CA ARG A 58 -17.53 23.43 -1.20
C ARG A 58 -16.58 24.09 -0.19
N ARG A 59 -15.31 23.70 -0.19
CA ARG A 59 -14.26 24.29 0.65
C ARG A 59 -13.43 25.37 -0.05
N GLY A 60 -13.83 25.79 -1.26
CA GLY A 60 -13.10 26.81 -2.02
C GLY A 60 -11.75 26.33 -2.59
N ILE A 61 -11.50 25.01 -2.62
CA ILE A 61 -10.27 24.44 -3.17
C ILE A 61 -10.44 24.26 -4.68
N THR A 62 -9.56 24.90 -5.44
CA THR A 62 -9.48 24.73 -6.90
C THR A 62 -8.45 23.66 -7.23
N ASP A 63 -8.88 22.61 -7.92
CA ASP A 63 -8.03 21.48 -8.28
C ASP A 63 -8.55 20.83 -9.56
N SER A 64 -7.72 20.03 -10.23
CA SER A 64 -8.08 19.39 -11.50
C SER A 64 -7.45 18.00 -11.64
N PRO A 65 -8.07 17.12 -12.45
CA PRO A 65 -7.45 15.86 -12.83
C PRO A 65 -6.04 16.02 -13.43
N ASP A 66 -5.76 17.11 -14.15
CA ASP A 66 -4.43 17.39 -14.73
C ASP A 66 -3.39 17.71 -13.66
N ALA A 67 -3.76 18.53 -12.66
CA ALA A 67 -2.89 18.80 -11.51
C ALA A 67 -2.65 17.53 -10.69
N HIS A 68 -3.65 16.66 -10.56
CA HIS A 68 -3.50 15.36 -9.90
C HIS A 68 -2.58 14.43 -10.67
N TYR A 69 -2.73 14.33 -11.99
CA TYR A 69 -1.84 13.57 -12.86
C TYR A 69 -0.39 14.07 -12.69
N ALA A 70 -0.17 15.38 -12.78
CA ALA A 70 1.16 15.97 -12.67
C ALA A 70 1.82 15.64 -11.33
N ASP A 71 1.07 15.67 -10.23
CA ASP A 71 1.61 15.27 -8.93
C ASP A 71 1.93 13.78 -8.84
N VAL A 72 1.06 12.90 -9.31
CA VAL A 72 1.35 11.46 -9.30
C VAL A 72 2.59 11.16 -10.12
N MET A 73 2.74 11.76 -11.29
CA MET A 73 3.93 11.59 -12.13
C MET A 73 5.18 12.19 -11.48
N ARG A 74 5.08 13.33 -10.81
CA ARG A 74 6.17 13.93 -10.03
C ARG A 74 6.61 13.03 -8.88
N ILE A 75 5.67 12.64 -8.02
CA ILE A 75 5.92 11.83 -6.82
C ILE A 75 6.51 10.48 -7.24
N SER A 76 5.89 9.80 -8.21
CA SER A 76 6.35 8.51 -8.74
C SER A 76 7.67 8.56 -9.53
N ARG A 77 8.34 9.72 -9.61
CA ARG A 77 9.57 9.94 -10.38
C ARG A 77 9.41 9.56 -11.87
N ASN A 78 8.21 9.80 -12.41
CA ASN A 78 7.78 9.43 -13.76
C ASN A 78 7.87 7.92 -14.07
N THR A 79 7.76 7.04 -13.07
CA THR A 79 7.81 5.58 -13.29
C THR A 79 6.47 4.86 -13.13
N ALA A 80 5.41 5.55 -12.69
CA ALA A 80 4.05 5.01 -12.77
C ALA A 80 3.60 4.92 -14.24
N ASP A 81 2.64 4.03 -14.53
CA ASP A 81 2.06 3.91 -15.88
C ASP A 81 1.21 5.17 -16.18
N PRO A 82 1.64 6.04 -17.11
CA PRO A 82 0.96 7.31 -17.34
C PRO A 82 -0.48 7.11 -17.85
N ALA A 83 -0.76 6.06 -18.61
CA ALA A 83 -2.09 5.81 -19.15
C ALA A 83 -3.07 5.37 -18.06
N LEU A 84 -2.61 4.51 -17.14
CA LEU A 84 -3.44 4.07 -16.01
C LEU A 84 -3.61 5.16 -14.96
N VAL A 85 -2.57 5.96 -14.68
CA VAL A 85 -2.67 7.13 -13.80
C VAL A 85 -3.68 8.11 -14.38
N ARG A 86 -3.57 8.47 -15.67
CA ARG A 86 -4.52 9.36 -16.36
C ARG A 86 -5.95 8.86 -16.22
N LEU A 87 -6.19 7.60 -16.57
CA LEU A 87 -7.51 6.97 -16.48
C LEU A 87 -8.09 7.06 -15.05
N ALA A 88 -7.24 6.80 -14.04
CA ALA A 88 -7.65 6.86 -12.65
C ALA A 88 -8.03 8.28 -12.23
N VAL A 89 -7.16 9.27 -12.46
CA VAL A 89 -7.38 10.63 -11.97
C VAL A 89 -8.51 11.36 -12.70
N ASP A 90 -8.76 11.05 -13.98
CA ASP A 90 -9.92 11.55 -14.73
C ASP A 90 -11.26 11.16 -14.11
N ASN A 91 -11.28 10.01 -13.45
CA ASN A 91 -12.51 9.41 -12.93
C ASN A 91 -12.56 9.42 -11.40
N ALA A 92 -11.49 9.84 -10.72
CA ALA A 92 -11.35 9.80 -9.27
C ALA A 92 -12.44 10.63 -8.56
N ALA A 93 -12.72 11.86 -9.04
CA ALA A 93 -13.74 12.72 -8.45
C ALA A 93 -15.11 12.05 -8.46
N ARG A 94 -15.49 11.43 -9.58
CA ARG A 94 -16.77 10.74 -9.70
C ARG A 94 -16.90 9.55 -8.75
N THR A 95 -15.81 8.83 -8.52
CA THR A 95 -15.78 7.73 -7.55
C THR A 95 -15.95 8.23 -6.12
N LEU A 96 -15.26 9.32 -5.76
CA LEU A 96 -15.33 9.90 -4.42
C LEU A 96 -16.67 10.61 -4.16
N ASP A 97 -17.20 11.31 -5.14
CA ASP A 97 -18.52 11.94 -5.07
C ASP A 97 -19.61 10.87 -4.90
N TRP A 98 -19.52 9.73 -5.59
CA TRP A 98 -20.45 8.59 -5.37
C TRP A 98 -20.38 8.07 -3.93
N LEU A 99 -19.18 7.95 -3.34
CA LEU A 99 -19.06 7.56 -1.94
C LEU A 99 -19.75 8.57 -1.02
N THR A 100 -19.55 9.86 -1.28
CA THR A 100 -20.15 10.96 -0.50
C THR A 100 -21.68 10.95 -0.60
N GLU A 101 -22.22 10.76 -1.81
CA GLU A 101 -23.65 10.63 -2.07
C GLU A 101 -24.28 9.41 -1.35
N ASN A 102 -23.48 8.38 -1.04
CA ASN A 102 -23.91 7.17 -0.36
C ASN A 102 -23.51 7.15 1.13
N GLY A 103 -23.21 8.31 1.74
CA GLY A 103 -23.01 8.43 3.18
C GLY A 103 -21.58 8.20 3.66
N MET A 104 -20.59 8.39 2.78
CA MET A 104 -19.20 8.51 3.21
C MET A 104 -18.99 9.83 3.95
N GLU A 105 -18.45 9.72 5.16
CA GLU A 105 -17.99 10.85 5.95
C GLU A 105 -16.46 10.87 5.94
N PHE A 106 -15.90 12.05 5.74
CA PHE A 106 -14.46 12.28 5.83
C PHE A 106 -14.12 12.99 7.15
N LEU A 107 -12.87 12.86 7.57
CA LEU A 107 -12.35 13.62 8.70
C LEU A 107 -12.55 15.14 8.48
N PRO A 108 -12.87 15.91 9.54
CA PRO A 108 -13.24 17.33 9.40
C PRO A 108 -12.21 18.21 8.70
N GLU A 109 -10.93 17.93 8.87
CA GLU A 109 -9.80 18.66 8.27
C GLU A 109 -9.57 18.28 6.80
N HIS A 110 -10.16 17.19 6.29
CA HIS A 110 -9.93 16.70 4.94
C HIS A 110 -10.83 17.39 3.88
N PRO A 111 -10.33 17.58 2.65
CA PRO A 111 -9.04 17.12 2.15
C PRO A 111 -7.84 17.94 2.65
N VAL A 112 -6.69 17.28 2.70
CA VAL A 112 -5.36 17.85 2.99
C VAL A 112 -4.38 17.49 1.88
N GLU A 113 -3.16 18.02 1.91
CA GLU A 113 -2.08 17.71 0.95
C GLU A 113 -1.50 16.30 1.13
N GLY A 114 -1.73 15.68 2.29
CA GLY A 114 -1.16 14.39 2.68
C GLY A 114 0.05 14.56 3.60
N PHE A 115 0.31 13.55 4.44
CA PHE A 115 1.37 13.63 5.47
C PHE A 115 2.17 12.33 5.63
N ALA A 116 1.61 11.18 5.24
CA ALA A 116 2.25 9.87 5.45
C ALA A 116 3.41 9.59 4.48
N HIS A 117 3.35 10.19 3.29
CA HIS A 117 4.35 10.08 2.22
C HIS A 117 4.55 11.45 1.58
N GLU A 118 5.32 11.52 0.50
CA GLU A 118 5.54 12.76 -0.26
C GLU A 118 4.19 13.46 -0.56
N PRO A 119 4.01 14.72 -0.13
CA PRO A 119 2.73 15.39 -0.22
C PRO A 119 2.36 15.80 -1.66
N TYR A 120 1.06 15.92 -1.90
CA TYR A 120 0.51 16.58 -3.08
C TYR A 120 0.73 18.09 -3.00
N THR A 121 0.70 18.77 -4.15
CA THR A 121 0.76 20.24 -4.23
C THR A 121 -0.58 20.93 -3.97
N ALA A 122 -1.67 20.16 -3.84
CA ALA A 122 -2.99 20.66 -3.49
C ALA A 122 -3.70 19.70 -2.54
N ALA A 123 -4.62 20.25 -1.75
CA ALA A 123 -5.43 19.49 -0.80
C ALA A 123 -6.43 18.57 -1.52
N ARG A 124 -6.06 17.29 -1.68
CA ARG A 124 -6.84 16.26 -2.40
C ARG A 124 -6.75 14.86 -1.80
N TYR A 125 -6.21 14.75 -0.59
CA TYR A 125 -6.07 13.50 0.13
C TYR A 125 -7.15 13.38 1.23
N TYR A 126 -7.85 12.25 1.31
CA TYR A 126 -9.04 12.06 2.14
C TYR A 126 -8.96 10.78 2.98
N TRP A 127 -9.30 10.89 4.26
CA TRP A 127 -9.49 9.76 5.18
C TRP A 127 -10.89 9.77 5.77
N GLY A 128 -11.43 8.57 6.01
CA GLY A 128 -12.63 8.38 6.82
C GLY A 128 -12.27 8.21 8.30
N PRO A 129 -13.23 8.43 9.23
CA PRO A 129 -12.99 8.35 10.67
C PRO A 129 -12.62 6.94 11.17
N ASP A 130 -13.07 5.90 10.46
CA ASP A 130 -12.72 4.49 10.71
C ASP A 130 -11.96 3.90 9.52
N PHE A 131 -10.95 4.63 9.02
CA PHE A 131 -10.02 4.16 7.98
C PHE A 131 -10.73 3.49 6.77
N GLY A 132 -10.21 2.35 6.30
CA GLY A 132 -10.81 1.58 5.19
C GLY A 132 -12.21 1.05 5.48
N ARG A 133 -12.58 0.88 6.76
CA ARG A 133 -13.92 0.43 7.14
C ARG A 133 -14.98 1.48 6.90
N SER A 134 -14.61 2.76 6.88
CA SER A 134 -15.52 3.84 6.46
C SER A 134 -15.97 3.66 5.00
N ILE A 135 -15.03 3.31 4.12
CA ILE A 135 -15.32 2.99 2.72
C ILE A 135 -16.15 1.71 2.65
N LEU A 136 -15.72 0.66 3.37
CA LEU A 136 -16.40 -0.63 3.36
C LEU A 136 -17.86 -0.51 3.80
N ARG A 137 -18.17 0.28 4.83
CA ARG A 137 -19.54 0.49 5.32
C ARG A 137 -20.45 0.99 4.19
N VAL A 138 -20.01 2.00 3.44
CA VAL A 138 -20.75 2.57 2.31
C VAL A 138 -20.94 1.53 1.19
N LEU A 139 -19.85 0.87 0.79
CA LEU A 139 -19.90 -0.17 -0.24
C LEU A 139 -20.80 -1.34 0.15
N ARG A 140 -20.68 -1.81 1.40
CA ARG A 140 -21.41 -2.95 1.94
C ARG A 140 -22.90 -2.69 1.97
N GLN A 141 -23.31 -1.52 2.46
CA GLN A 141 -24.72 -1.13 2.50
C GLN A 141 -25.35 -1.19 1.11
N ALA A 142 -24.72 -0.57 0.11
CA ALA A 142 -25.21 -0.61 -1.25
C ALA A 142 -25.18 -2.03 -1.83
N PHE A 143 -24.11 -2.79 -1.56
CA PHE A 143 -23.89 -4.10 -2.15
C PHE A 143 -24.90 -5.14 -1.64
N ASP A 144 -25.13 -5.16 -0.32
CA ASP A 144 -26.10 -6.06 0.31
C ASP A 144 -27.52 -5.79 -0.20
N ALA A 145 -27.89 -4.53 -0.46
CA ALA A 145 -29.17 -4.20 -1.08
C ALA A 145 -29.32 -4.79 -2.50
N GLN A 146 -28.24 -4.83 -3.29
CA GLN A 146 -28.25 -5.44 -4.63
C GLN A 146 -28.27 -6.98 -4.57
N VAL A 147 -27.63 -7.58 -3.56
CA VAL A 147 -27.71 -9.02 -3.28
C VAL A 147 -29.13 -9.42 -2.87
N ALA A 148 -29.73 -8.69 -1.92
CA ALA A 148 -31.10 -8.93 -1.46
C ALA A 148 -32.13 -8.81 -2.60
N ALA A 149 -31.89 -7.90 -3.55
CA ALA A 149 -32.72 -7.75 -4.74
C ALA A 149 -32.46 -8.81 -5.84
N GLY A 150 -31.57 -9.79 -5.60
CA GLY A 150 -31.26 -10.85 -6.55
C GLY A 150 -30.45 -10.41 -7.78
N ARG A 151 -29.95 -9.17 -7.80
CA ARG A 151 -29.15 -8.63 -8.93
C ARG A 151 -27.68 -8.99 -8.83
N ILE A 152 -27.18 -9.25 -7.62
CA ILE A 152 -25.84 -9.80 -7.38
C ILE A 152 -26.00 -11.18 -6.75
N THR A 153 -25.47 -12.21 -7.40
CA THR A 153 -25.30 -13.53 -6.78
C THR A 153 -23.93 -13.56 -6.10
N LEU A 154 -23.88 -13.68 -4.77
CA LEU A 154 -22.64 -13.74 -4.01
C LEU A 154 -22.32 -15.18 -3.58
N SER A 155 -21.09 -15.62 -3.83
CA SER A 155 -20.55 -16.92 -3.40
C SER A 155 -19.28 -16.70 -2.58
N LEU A 156 -19.40 -16.76 -1.26
CA LEU A 156 -18.29 -16.68 -0.31
C LEU A 156 -17.61 -18.05 -0.15
N ASN A 157 -16.45 -18.09 0.51
CA ASN A 157 -15.63 -19.30 0.68
C ASN A 157 -15.35 -20.03 -0.65
N THR A 158 -15.28 -19.28 -1.74
CA THR A 158 -15.15 -19.76 -3.12
C THR A 158 -13.86 -19.23 -3.71
N THR A 159 -12.80 -20.04 -3.65
CA THR A 159 -11.45 -19.66 -4.07
C THR A 159 -11.23 -19.96 -5.55
N LEU A 160 -10.90 -18.95 -6.36
CA LEU A 160 -10.48 -19.16 -7.75
C LEU A 160 -9.27 -20.11 -7.81
N THR A 161 -9.33 -21.10 -8.70
CA THR A 161 -8.23 -22.05 -8.94
C THR A 161 -7.71 -22.01 -10.37
N GLY A 162 -8.47 -21.45 -11.33
CA GLY A 162 -8.01 -21.36 -12.70
C GLY A 162 -9.00 -20.70 -13.66
N LEU A 163 -8.52 -20.44 -14.87
CA LEU A 163 -9.30 -19.92 -16.00
C LEU A 163 -9.40 -21.00 -17.07
N VAL A 164 -10.58 -21.18 -17.65
CA VAL A 164 -10.79 -22.06 -18.81
C VAL A 164 -10.81 -21.18 -20.05
N LEU A 165 -9.90 -21.45 -20.99
CA LEU A 165 -9.73 -20.64 -22.20
C LEU A 165 -10.23 -21.36 -23.46
N SER A 166 -10.74 -20.58 -24.40
CA SER A 166 -10.89 -20.95 -25.81
C SER A 166 -10.31 -19.82 -26.66
N GLY A 167 -9.13 -20.05 -27.22
CA GLY A 167 -8.31 -18.98 -27.79
C GLY A 167 -8.04 -17.87 -26.77
N ARG A 168 -8.31 -16.61 -27.12
CA ARG A 168 -8.12 -15.43 -26.26
C ARG A 168 -9.28 -15.15 -25.30
N ARG A 169 -10.27 -16.05 -25.21
CA ARG A 169 -11.49 -15.86 -24.41
C ARG A 169 -11.46 -16.78 -23.19
N ALA A 170 -11.71 -16.21 -22.01
CA ALA A 170 -12.03 -16.98 -20.81
C ALA A 170 -13.50 -17.40 -20.84
N THR A 171 -13.76 -18.68 -21.13
CA THR A 171 -15.11 -19.25 -21.28
C THR A 171 -15.69 -19.74 -19.96
N ALA A 172 -14.86 -19.96 -18.95
CA ALA A 172 -15.27 -20.27 -17.59
C ALA A 172 -14.17 -19.95 -16.58
N VAL A 173 -14.52 -19.93 -15.30
CA VAL A 173 -13.57 -19.96 -14.18
C VAL A 173 -13.76 -21.24 -13.38
N THR A 174 -12.68 -21.83 -12.89
CA THR A 174 -12.74 -22.92 -11.92
C THR A 174 -12.49 -22.37 -10.52
N ALA A 175 -13.28 -22.81 -9.54
CA ALA A 175 -13.10 -22.41 -8.16
C ALA A 175 -13.34 -23.58 -7.21
N ARG A 176 -12.59 -23.60 -6.10
CA ARG A 176 -12.80 -24.49 -4.97
C ARG A 176 -13.83 -23.88 -4.02
N THR A 177 -14.91 -24.62 -3.78
CA THR A 177 -15.99 -24.28 -2.85
C THR A 177 -15.98 -25.24 -1.66
N PRO A 178 -16.78 -25.01 -0.60
CA PRO A 178 -16.95 -26.00 0.47
C PRO A 178 -17.51 -27.34 -0.03
N GLY A 179 -18.29 -27.32 -1.13
CA GLY A 179 -18.82 -28.52 -1.78
C GLY A 179 -17.91 -29.13 -2.85
N GLY A 180 -16.63 -28.75 -2.89
CA GLY A 180 -15.66 -29.22 -3.89
C GLY A 180 -15.40 -28.23 -5.03
N VAL A 181 -14.68 -28.69 -6.05
CA VAL A 181 -14.32 -27.87 -7.23
C VAL A 181 -15.52 -27.71 -8.15
N ARG A 182 -15.79 -26.49 -8.59
CA ARG A 182 -16.86 -26.15 -9.53
C ARG A 182 -16.33 -25.30 -10.69
N THR A 183 -16.97 -25.42 -11.85
CA THR A 183 -16.69 -24.63 -13.05
C THR A 183 -17.87 -23.73 -13.34
N TYR A 184 -17.62 -22.43 -13.52
CA TYR A 184 -18.63 -21.41 -13.74
C TYR A 184 -18.48 -20.82 -15.16
N PRO A 185 -19.41 -21.11 -16.09
CA PRO A 185 -19.38 -20.55 -17.43
C PRO A 185 -19.47 -19.02 -17.40
N ALA A 186 -18.63 -18.36 -18.19
CA ALA A 186 -18.43 -16.92 -18.16
C ALA A 186 -18.59 -16.28 -19.54
N THR A 187 -19.31 -15.16 -19.60
CA THR A 187 -19.36 -14.27 -20.78
C THR A 187 -18.32 -13.16 -20.68
N SER A 188 -18.05 -12.69 -19.46
CA SER A 188 -17.00 -11.75 -19.09
C SER A 188 -16.45 -12.11 -17.72
N VAL A 189 -15.16 -11.88 -17.49
CA VAL A 189 -14.47 -12.14 -16.22
C VAL A 189 -13.70 -10.89 -15.78
N LEU A 190 -13.97 -10.40 -14.57
CA LEU A 190 -13.13 -9.43 -13.87
C LEU A 190 -12.37 -10.13 -12.74
N LEU A 191 -11.04 -10.06 -12.78
CA LEU A 191 -10.19 -10.41 -11.65
C LEU A 191 -9.95 -9.18 -10.77
N ALA A 192 -10.47 -9.22 -9.54
CA ALA A 192 -10.37 -8.16 -8.54
C ALA A 192 -9.90 -8.75 -7.18
N THR A 193 -8.95 -9.68 -7.24
CA THR A 193 -8.58 -10.59 -6.14
C THR A 193 -7.59 -10.02 -5.13
N GLY A 194 -7.29 -8.72 -5.18
CA GLY A 194 -6.22 -8.13 -4.38
C GLY A 194 -4.82 -8.57 -4.83
N GLY A 195 -3.83 -8.29 -3.98
CA GLY A 195 -2.42 -8.62 -4.20
C GLY A 195 -1.98 -9.99 -3.66
N TYR A 196 -0.71 -10.08 -3.32
CA TYR A 196 0.00 -11.28 -2.85
C TYR A 196 0.79 -11.09 -1.54
N ASN A 197 0.63 -9.99 -0.81
CA ASN A 197 1.45 -9.69 0.39
C ASN A 197 1.27 -10.69 1.55
N ALA A 198 0.25 -11.56 1.53
CA ALA A 198 0.09 -12.64 2.50
C ALA A 198 0.83 -13.93 2.09
N ASN A 199 1.52 -13.93 0.94
CA ASN A 199 2.31 -15.03 0.43
C ASN A 199 3.79 -14.60 0.33
N PRO A 200 4.62 -14.88 1.34
CA PRO A 200 6.00 -14.37 1.40
C PRO A 200 6.90 -14.96 0.30
N GLU A 201 6.65 -16.20 -0.14
CA GLU A 201 7.38 -16.80 -1.25
C GLU A 201 7.11 -16.06 -2.56
N LEU A 202 5.84 -15.86 -2.89
CA LEU A 202 5.44 -15.14 -4.09
C LEU A 202 5.86 -13.67 -4.04
N PHE A 203 5.80 -13.05 -2.86
CA PHE A 203 6.28 -11.69 -2.66
C PHE A 203 7.76 -11.56 -3.00
N ARG A 204 8.59 -12.46 -2.47
CA ARG A 204 10.03 -12.48 -2.75
C ARG A 204 10.32 -12.80 -4.21
N GLU A 205 9.59 -13.74 -4.81
CA GLU A 205 9.73 -14.09 -6.23
C GLU A 205 9.46 -12.88 -7.14
N LEU A 206 8.36 -12.17 -6.91
CA LEU A 206 7.92 -11.09 -7.81
C LEU A 206 8.65 -9.78 -7.56
N SER A 207 8.83 -9.39 -6.29
CA SER A 207 9.44 -8.10 -5.94
C SER A 207 10.97 -8.14 -5.86
N GLY A 208 11.57 -9.32 -5.70
CA GLY A 208 12.99 -9.46 -5.37
C GLY A 208 13.35 -9.09 -3.93
N HIS A 209 12.38 -8.72 -3.08
CA HIS A 209 12.62 -8.22 -1.73
C HIS A 209 12.05 -9.15 -0.64
N PRO A 210 12.61 -9.13 0.59
CA PRO A 210 12.07 -9.93 1.68
C PRO A 210 10.70 -9.42 2.16
N ALA A 211 9.79 -10.34 2.44
CA ALA A 211 8.45 -10.04 2.97
C ALA A 211 8.48 -9.82 4.50
N TYR A 212 9.01 -8.68 4.95
CA TYR A 212 9.08 -8.37 6.38
C TYR A 212 7.70 -8.08 7.00
N GLY A 213 6.82 -7.37 6.30
CA GLY A 213 5.52 -6.94 6.82
C GLY A 213 4.46 -8.06 6.82
N GLY A 214 3.88 -8.35 7.98
CA GLY A 214 2.83 -9.35 8.19
C GLY A 214 1.40 -8.79 8.27
N ASN A 215 1.21 -7.48 8.18
CA ASN A 215 -0.11 -6.80 8.30
C ASN A 215 -0.93 -6.87 7.00
N SER A 216 -0.93 -8.02 6.33
CA SER A 216 -1.61 -8.25 5.07
C SER A 216 -2.98 -8.88 5.29
N TYR A 217 -3.92 -8.61 4.38
CA TYR A 217 -5.22 -9.31 4.42
C TYR A 217 -4.96 -10.79 4.11
N PRO A 218 -5.40 -11.75 4.95
CA PRO A 218 -4.97 -13.15 4.84
C PRO A 218 -5.30 -13.83 3.50
N HIS A 219 -6.28 -13.32 2.76
CA HIS A 219 -6.65 -13.83 1.44
C HIS A 219 -5.90 -13.18 0.26
N ASN A 220 -5.01 -12.20 0.51
CA ASN A 220 -4.13 -11.62 -0.51
C ASN A 220 -2.94 -12.54 -0.78
N THR A 221 -3.21 -13.73 -1.34
CA THR A 221 -2.22 -14.79 -1.55
C THR A 221 -1.75 -14.91 -3.00
N GLY A 222 -2.23 -14.03 -3.89
CA GLY A 222 -1.85 -13.99 -5.31
C GLY A 222 -2.61 -14.97 -6.21
N GLY A 223 -3.68 -15.62 -5.75
CA GLY A 223 -4.39 -16.64 -6.53
C GLY A 223 -4.90 -16.18 -7.91
N GLY A 224 -5.44 -14.95 -8.00
CA GLY A 224 -5.87 -14.38 -9.29
C GLY A 224 -4.70 -14.03 -10.21
N LEU A 225 -3.58 -13.57 -9.64
CA LEU A 225 -2.35 -13.29 -10.39
C LEU A 225 -1.80 -14.58 -11.00
N GLU A 226 -1.69 -15.65 -10.19
CA GLU A 226 -1.22 -16.95 -10.65
C GLU A 226 -2.14 -17.58 -11.71
N ALA A 227 -3.46 -17.47 -11.54
CA ALA A 227 -4.42 -17.99 -12.52
C ALA A 227 -4.27 -17.29 -13.87
N ALA A 228 -4.10 -15.96 -13.87
CA ALA A 228 -3.86 -15.18 -15.08
C ALA A 228 -2.46 -15.44 -15.67
N ARG A 229 -1.43 -15.54 -14.84
CA ARG A 229 -0.05 -15.87 -15.26
C ARG A 229 0.01 -17.22 -15.98
N ARG A 230 -0.62 -18.26 -15.44
CA ARG A 230 -0.74 -19.57 -16.09
C ARG A 230 -1.52 -19.52 -17.41
N ALA A 231 -2.43 -18.56 -17.55
CA ALA A 231 -3.17 -18.30 -18.78
C ALA A 231 -2.34 -17.50 -19.81
N GLY A 232 -1.11 -17.09 -19.50
CA GLY A 232 -0.21 -16.33 -20.40
C GLY A 232 -0.27 -14.82 -20.21
N ALA A 233 -0.88 -14.31 -19.13
CA ALA A 233 -0.92 -12.88 -18.84
C ALA A 233 0.48 -12.32 -18.51
N ALA A 234 0.76 -11.12 -19.01
CA ALA A 234 1.99 -10.40 -18.69
C ALA A 234 1.92 -9.74 -17.31
N LEU A 235 3.08 -9.64 -16.66
CA LEU A 235 3.29 -8.91 -15.42
C LEU A 235 4.10 -7.64 -15.67
N ARG A 236 3.89 -6.61 -14.83
CA ARG A 236 4.61 -5.32 -14.87
C ARG A 236 4.87 -4.77 -13.46
N GLY A 237 5.81 -3.83 -13.37
CA GLY A 237 6.12 -3.09 -12.15
C GLY A 237 7.21 -3.72 -11.27
N HIS A 238 8.00 -4.65 -11.80
CA HIS A 238 9.09 -5.31 -11.05
C HIS A 238 10.13 -4.31 -10.54
N GLU A 239 10.44 -3.32 -11.38
CA GLU A 239 11.40 -2.25 -11.14
C GLU A 239 10.93 -1.18 -10.15
N ASN A 240 9.67 -1.23 -9.71
CA ASN A 240 9.00 -0.16 -8.99
C ASN A 240 8.81 -0.47 -7.49
N TYR A 241 9.58 -1.40 -6.91
CA TYR A 241 9.46 -1.71 -5.49
C TYR A 241 9.84 -0.51 -4.61
N LEU A 242 9.03 -0.23 -3.60
CA LEU A 242 9.34 0.70 -2.53
C LEU A 242 8.92 0.12 -1.17
N SER A 243 9.71 0.46 -0.16
CA SER A 243 9.46 0.21 1.25
C SER A 243 9.28 1.55 1.97
N SER A 244 8.45 1.57 3.03
CA SER A 244 8.43 2.73 3.94
C SER A 244 9.80 2.95 4.59
N PHE A 245 10.03 4.11 5.23
CA PHE A 245 11.27 4.39 6.00
C PHE A 245 11.34 3.62 7.34
N GLY A 246 10.63 2.51 7.38
CA GLY A 246 10.67 1.47 8.37
C GLY A 246 9.76 1.71 9.56
N VAL A 247 9.43 0.58 10.19
CA VAL A 247 8.59 0.49 11.39
C VAL A 247 9.25 -0.45 12.39
N VAL A 248 8.86 -0.35 13.65
CA VAL A 248 9.27 -1.31 14.67
C VAL A 248 8.34 -2.51 14.58
N MET A 249 8.93 -3.69 14.45
CA MET A 249 8.22 -4.96 14.31
C MET A 249 8.06 -5.66 15.66
N ASP A 250 6.96 -6.38 15.87
CA ASP A 250 6.70 -7.16 17.10
C ASP A 250 7.77 -8.23 17.39
N ARG A 251 8.38 -8.77 16.33
CA ARG A 251 9.45 -9.77 16.39
C ARG A 251 10.43 -9.59 15.23
N PRO A 252 11.66 -10.14 15.31
CA PRO A 252 12.55 -10.17 14.16
C PRO A 252 12.04 -11.13 13.07
N GLY A 253 12.46 -10.88 11.83
CA GLY A 253 12.30 -11.80 10.71
C GLY A 253 11.09 -11.52 9.82
N LEU A 254 10.81 -12.47 8.93
CA LEU A 254 9.76 -12.34 7.91
C LEU A 254 8.35 -12.47 8.51
N GLY A 255 7.39 -11.79 7.88
CA GLY A 255 5.98 -11.77 8.28
C GLY A 255 5.72 -11.22 9.69
N ALA A 256 6.63 -10.41 10.23
CA ALA A 256 6.46 -9.77 11.52
C ALA A 256 5.42 -8.64 11.43
N LYS A 257 4.67 -8.40 12.50
CA LYS A 257 3.65 -7.37 12.51
C LYS A 257 4.28 -6.03 12.85
N MET A 258 3.86 -5.01 12.12
CA MET A 258 4.15 -3.62 12.42
C MET A 258 3.45 -3.27 13.75
N GLU A 259 4.24 -2.91 14.77
CA GLU A 259 3.73 -2.65 16.12
C GLU A 259 3.85 -1.17 16.47
N PHE A 260 5.05 -0.59 16.31
CA PHE A 260 5.27 0.83 16.61
C PHE A 260 5.77 1.62 15.41
N ARG A 261 5.32 2.88 15.33
CA ARG A 261 5.81 3.85 14.35
C ARG A 261 6.84 4.77 15.01
N HIS A 262 8.06 4.70 14.49
CA HIS A 262 9.10 5.67 14.79
C HIS A 262 8.76 7.02 14.14
N VAL A 263 8.79 8.11 14.90
CA VAL A 263 8.54 9.47 14.43
C VAL A 263 9.82 9.98 13.77
N HIS A 264 9.88 9.89 12.45
CA HIS A 264 11.06 10.25 11.65
C HIS A 264 10.84 11.48 10.77
N HIS A 265 9.67 12.13 10.84
CA HIS A 265 9.37 13.35 10.10
C HIS A 265 9.94 14.55 10.85
N PRO A 266 11.01 15.21 10.35
CA PRO A 266 11.65 16.31 11.06
C PRO A 266 10.74 17.52 11.27
N GLN A 267 9.68 17.66 10.45
CA GLN A 267 8.64 18.68 10.58
C GLN A 267 7.80 18.50 11.86
N ASP A 268 7.58 17.25 12.28
CA ASP A 268 6.83 16.91 13.50
C ASP A 268 7.77 16.81 14.71
N ARG A 269 8.96 16.24 14.49
CA ARG A 269 9.98 16.01 15.51
C ARG A 269 11.37 16.09 14.91
N ALA A 270 12.10 17.15 15.26
CA ALA A 270 13.52 17.25 14.91
C ALA A 270 14.34 16.14 15.62
N PRO A 271 15.16 15.36 14.89
CA PRO A 271 15.85 14.17 15.43
C PRO A 271 17.04 14.53 16.32
N TRP A 272 17.20 13.84 17.43
CA TRP A 272 18.36 13.96 18.31
C TRP A 272 19.29 12.74 18.17
N GLU A 273 18.71 11.62 17.80
CA GLU A 273 19.33 10.35 17.47
C GLU A 273 20.08 10.36 16.13
N ILE A 274 20.88 9.32 15.88
CA ILE A 274 21.45 9.01 14.56
C ILE A 274 20.81 7.74 13.96
N TYR A 275 20.81 7.61 12.64
CA TYR A 275 20.37 6.40 11.94
C TYR A 275 21.56 5.66 11.35
N VAL A 276 21.75 4.40 11.74
CA VAL A 276 22.81 3.55 11.19
C VAL A 276 22.23 2.33 10.49
N ASN A 277 22.87 1.88 9.42
CA ASN A 277 22.52 0.63 8.73
C ASN A 277 23.05 -0.60 9.49
N THR A 278 22.88 -1.80 8.95
CA THR A 278 23.35 -3.06 9.57
C THR A 278 24.88 -3.17 9.68
N GLU A 279 25.61 -2.30 8.99
CA GLU A 279 27.06 -2.24 8.98
C GLU A 279 27.60 -1.20 9.98
N GLY A 280 26.72 -0.58 10.77
CA GLY A 280 27.07 0.41 11.78
C GLY A 280 27.42 1.80 11.22
N ARG A 281 27.02 2.10 9.98
CA ARG A 281 27.31 3.37 9.29
C ARG A 281 26.06 4.21 9.09
N ARG A 282 26.19 5.54 9.22
CA ARG A 282 25.16 6.50 8.78
C ARG A 282 25.04 6.46 7.25
N PHE A 283 23.85 6.76 6.75
CA PHE A 283 23.55 6.69 5.31
C PHE A 283 22.61 7.81 4.82
N VAL A 284 22.12 8.67 5.71
CA VAL A 284 21.20 9.77 5.40
C VAL A 284 21.33 10.87 6.45
N ALA A 285 21.03 12.11 6.09
CA ALA A 285 20.77 13.15 7.08
C ALA A 285 19.48 12.83 7.82
N GLU A 286 19.55 12.70 9.15
CA GLU A 286 18.39 12.30 9.94
C GLU A 286 17.26 13.34 9.88
N ASP A 287 17.57 14.60 9.57
CA ASP A 287 16.62 15.70 9.37
C ASP A 287 16.27 15.96 7.89
N GLU A 288 16.51 15.00 6.99
CA GLU A 288 16.08 15.05 5.59
C GLU A 288 14.55 15.27 5.51
N PRO A 289 14.07 16.42 5.00
CA PRO A 289 12.65 16.74 5.00
C PRO A 289 11.83 15.85 4.05
N SER A 290 12.39 15.42 2.91
CA SER A 290 11.66 14.60 1.94
C SER A 290 11.44 13.19 2.48
N VAL A 291 10.18 12.75 2.50
CA VAL A 291 9.83 11.36 2.87
C VAL A 291 10.38 10.41 1.82
N ASP A 292 10.20 10.76 0.56
CA ASP A 292 10.64 9.98 -0.59
C ASP A 292 12.17 9.78 -0.59
N ALA A 293 12.96 10.83 -0.31
CA ALA A 293 14.41 10.70 -0.21
C ALA A 293 14.84 9.71 0.89
N ARG A 294 14.18 9.74 2.06
CA ARG A 294 14.45 8.81 3.17
C ARG A 294 14.07 7.37 2.80
N GLU A 295 12.89 7.15 2.23
CA GLU A 295 12.41 5.83 1.80
C GLU A 295 13.37 5.21 0.76
N HIS A 296 13.82 6.00 -0.22
CA HIS A 296 14.84 5.58 -1.18
C HIS A 296 16.21 5.33 -0.55
N ALA A 297 16.65 6.15 0.41
CA ALA A 297 17.90 5.90 1.12
C ALA A 297 17.89 4.57 1.86
N LEU A 298 16.75 4.17 2.44
CA LEU A 298 16.59 2.86 3.10
C LEU A 298 16.56 1.70 2.10
N LEU A 299 16.03 1.92 0.90
CA LEU A 299 15.97 0.90 -0.15
C LEU A 299 17.37 0.39 -0.55
N GLU A 300 18.36 1.28 -0.50
CA GLU A 300 19.77 0.97 -0.78
C GLU A 300 20.50 0.29 0.40
N GLN A 301 19.87 0.18 1.57
CA GLN A 301 20.52 -0.41 2.75
C GLN A 301 20.35 -1.94 2.81
N PRO A 302 21.36 -2.66 3.31
CA PRO A 302 21.25 -4.11 3.48
C PRO A 302 20.05 -4.47 4.34
N GLU A 303 19.30 -5.48 3.88
CA GLU A 303 18.11 -6.00 4.56
C GLU A 303 16.99 -4.95 4.79
N LEU A 304 17.01 -3.80 4.11
CA LEU A 304 16.07 -2.69 4.35
C LEU A 304 16.00 -2.28 5.82
N ARG A 305 17.13 -2.37 6.53
CA ARG A 305 17.16 -2.25 7.99
C ARG A 305 18.02 -1.09 8.45
N ARG A 306 17.52 -0.39 9.46
CA ARG A 306 18.26 0.63 10.19
C ARG A 306 18.07 0.50 11.69
N TYR A 307 18.98 1.11 12.43
CA TYR A 307 18.92 1.25 13.87
C TYR A 307 18.88 2.74 14.21
N VAL A 308 17.95 3.10 15.09
CA VAL A 308 17.90 4.40 15.74
C VAL A 308 18.81 4.32 16.95
N VAL A 309 19.95 5.01 16.92
CA VAL A 309 20.98 4.96 17.96
C VAL A 309 21.06 6.29 18.70
N PHE A 310 21.04 6.23 20.03
CA PHE A 310 21.07 7.40 20.91
C PHE A 310 21.58 7.03 22.31
N ASP A 311 21.74 8.03 23.17
CA ASP A 311 22.30 7.87 24.52
C ASP A 311 21.30 8.27 25.63
N ALA A 312 21.71 8.18 26.90
CA ALA A 312 20.86 8.44 28.05
C ALA A 312 20.35 9.89 28.10
N ARG A 313 21.15 10.84 27.61
CA ARG A 313 20.77 12.24 27.53
C ARG A 313 19.64 12.45 26.53
N VAL A 314 19.78 11.90 25.32
CA VAL A 314 18.73 11.99 24.29
C VAL A 314 17.41 11.41 24.81
N LEU A 315 17.45 10.24 25.47
CA LEU A 315 16.25 9.63 26.03
C LEU A 315 15.58 10.49 27.11
N ARG A 316 16.35 11.23 27.91
CA ARG A 316 15.78 12.14 28.91
C ARG A 316 15.18 13.40 28.31
N GLU A 317 15.88 14.02 27.35
CA GLU A 317 15.69 15.43 27.00
C GLU A 317 14.95 15.63 25.68
N SER A 318 14.93 14.66 24.76
CA SER A 318 14.28 14.84 23.46
C SER A 318 12.76 14.65 23.54
N ALA A 319 12.01 15.16 22.56
CA ALA A 319 10.62 14.75 22.37
C ALA A 319 10.52 13.23 22.08
N PRO A 320 9.36 12.59 22.29
CA PRO A 320 9.23 11.15 22.12
C PRO A 320 9.44 10.64 20.69
N MET A 321 10.22 9.57 20.56
CA MET A 321 10.61 8.98 19.26
C MET A 321 9.58 8.00 18.70
N ILE A 322 8.61 7.54 19.50
CA ILE A 322 7.60 6.58 19.08
C ILE A 322 6.21 7.20 19.22
N THR A 323 5.40 7.05 18.17
CA THR A 323 4.04 7.60 18.12
C THR A 323 3.20 7.04 19.28
N GLY A 324 2.51 7.92 20.00
CA GLY A 324 1.62 7.52 21.10
C GLY A 324 2.33 7.09 22.38
N ARG A 325 3.62 7.43 22.54
CA ARG A 325 4.40 7.05 23.73
C ARG A 325 5.24 8.18 24.30
N THR A 326 5.53 8.13 25.60
CA THR A 326 6.49 8.99 26.30
C THR A 326 7.90 8.37 26.30
N ASN A 327 8.91 9.10 26.78
CA ASN A 327 10.28 8.58 26.93
C ASN A 327 10.49 7.68 28.15
N ASP A 328 9.93 8.05 29.31
CA ASP A 328 9.50 7.05 30.30
C ASP A 328 8.49 6.14 29.59
N GLY A 329 8.22 4.91 29.94
CA GLY A 329 7.61 4.04 28.93
C GLY A 329 8.69 3.59 27.95
N LEU A 330 9.28 4.42 27.05
CA LEU A 330 10.33 3.93 26.10
C LEU A 330 11.41 3.11 26.81
N ARG A 331 11.82 3.56 27.99
CA ARG A 331 12.66 2.81 28.93
C ARG A 331 12.20 1.37 29.18
N ASP A 332 10.92 1.16 29.43
CA ASP A 332 10.34 -0.15 29.77
C ASP A 332 10.36 -1.16 28.62
N LEU A 333 10.60 -0.73 27.38
CA LEU A 333 10.72 -1.64 26.24
C LEU A 333 12.15 -2.14 26.06
N PHE A 334 13.15 -1.40 26.53
CA PHE A 334 14.54 -1.81 26.39
C PHE A 334 14.80 -3.09 27.16
N ASP A 335 15.34 -4.09 26.44
CA ASP A 335 15.65 -5.42 26.96
C ASP A 335 14.43 -6.29 27.31
N VAL A 336 13.23 -5.82 26.96
CA VAL A 336 11.96 -6.56 27.04
C VAL A 336 11.44 -6.86 25.64
N HIS A 337 11.33 -5.83 24.82
CA HIS A 337 10.86 -5.95 23.45
C HIS A 337 12.05 -6.26 22.51
N PRO A 338 11.94 -7.24 21.59
CA PRO A 338 13.08 -7.76 20.83
C PRO A 338 13.75 -6.75 19.88
N MET A 339 13.15 -5.58 19.66
CA MET A 339 13.66 -4.51 18.80
C MET A 339 14.35 -3.40 19.58
N PHE A 340 14.29 -3.42 20.91
CA PHE A 340 14.82 -2.38 21.78
C PHE A 340 15.96 -2.95 22.60
N THR A 341 17.18 -2.46 22.36
CA THR A 341 18.40 -2.94 23.02
C THR A 341 19.10 -1.78 23.73
N SER A 342 19.54 -2.00 24.96
CA SER A 342 20.38 -1.05 25.70
C SER A 342 21.76 -1.64 26.01
N ALA A 343 22.77 -0.81 26.27
CA ALA A 343 24.03 -1.27 26.85
C ALA A 343 24.77 -0.12 27.52
N ARG A 344 25.63 -0.42 28.50
CA ARG A 344 26.44 0.61 29.18
C ARG A 344 27.46 1.28 28.25
N THR A 345 27.92 0.59 27.22
CA THR A 345 28.93 1.06 26.26
C THR A 345 28.48 0.80 24.82
N LEU A 346 29.03 1.54 23.85
CA LEU A 346 28.79 1.31 22.43
C LEU A 346 29.25 -0.08 21.98
N GLU A 347 30.36 -0.59 22.53
CA GLU A 347 30.82 -1.95 22.27
C GLU A 347 29.80 -3.00 22.75
N GLY A 348 29.24 -2.82 23.96
CA GLY A 348 28.18 -3.68 24.46
C GLY A 348 26.90 -3.57 23.61
N LEU A 349 26.57 -2.37 23.12
CA LEU A 349 25.42 -2.17 22.25
C LEU A 349 25.61 -2.90 20.92
N ALA A 350 26.80 -2.78 20.33
CA ALA A 350 27.18 -3.46 19.10
C ALA A 350 27.09 -4.99 19.26
N ALA A 351 27.67 -5.54 20.34
CA ALA A 351 27.61 -6.97 20.62
C ALA A 351 26.17 -7.50 20.76
N ARG A 352 25.29 -6.74 21.42
CA ARG A 352 23.89 -7.17 21.65
C ARG A 352 22.99 -7.00 20.42
N THR A 353 23.29 -6.05 19.54
CA THR A 353 22.52 -5.78 18.32
C THR A 353 23.02 -6.54 17.09
N GLY A 354 24.26 -7.06 17.16
CA GLY A 354 24.97 -7.65 16.03
C GLY A 354 25.62 -6.63 15.09
N LEU A 355 25.68 -5.35 15.47
CA LEU A 355 26.37 -4.31 14.68
C LEU A 355 27.90 -4.45 14.79
N PRO A 356 28.68 -4.08 13.77
CA PRO A 356 30.14 -4.07 13.86
C PRO A 356 30.63 -3.01 14.86
N ALA A 357 31.25 -3.45 15.97
CA ALA A 357 31.64 -2.56 17.07
C ALA A 357 32.55 -1.40 16.64
N GLY A 358 33.58 -1.69 15.83
CA GLY A 358 34.50 -0.66 15.33
C GLY A 358 33.80 0.38 14.43
N ALA A 359 32.91 -0.07 13.54
CA ALA A 359 32.17 0.84 12.65
C ALA A 359 31.18 1.72 13.43
N LEU A 360 30.45 1.14 14.39
CA LEU A 360 29.51 1.91 15.22
C LEU A 360 30.25 2.96 16.06
N ALA A 361 31.37 2.58 16.69
CA ALA A 361 32.18 3.51 17.47
C ALA A 361 32.75 4.65 16.60
N ALA A 362 33.25 4.33 15.41
CA ALA A 362 33.74 5.33 14.46
C ALA A 362 32.63 6.29 14.01
N THR A 363 31.44 5.78 13.67
CA THR A 363 30.27 6.59 13.29
C THR A 363 29.86 7.57 14.41
N VAL A 364 29.81 7.11 15.66
CA VAL A 364 29.46 7.98 16.79
C VAL A 364 30.56 9.03 17.03
N ALA A 365 31.84 8.65 16.93
CA ALA A 365 32.95 9.58 17.05
C ALA A 365 32.95 10.65 15.95
N GLU A 366 32.65 10.27 14.71
CA GLU A 366 32.52 11.18 13.57
C GLU A 366 31.37 12.18 13.77
N TYR A 367 30.18 11.71 14.16
CA TYR A 367 29.05 12.58 14.49
C TYR A 367 29.41 13.57 15.62
N ASN A 368 30.01 13.08 16.71
CA ASN A 368 30.40 13.92 17.83
C ASN A 368 31.47 14.96 17.45
N THR A 369 32.39 14.62 16.56
CA THR A 369 33.43 15.54 16.06
C THR A 369 32.81 16.62 15.16
N ALA A 370 31.87 16.24 14.29
CA ALA A 370 31.18 17.15 13.37
C ALA A 370 30.29 18.19 14.09
N LEU A 371 29.93 17.98 15.36
CA LEU A 371 29.23 18.99 16.17
C LEU A 371 30.09 20.24 16.43
N GLY A 372 31.38 20.03 16.69
CA GLY A 372 32.36 21.09 16.96
C GLY A 372 33.11 21.58 15.73
N SER A 373 32.93 20.94 14.58
CA SER A 373 33.69 21.20 13.36
C SER A 373 32.81 21.11 12.12
N GLY A 374 32.76 22.18 11.33
CA GLY A 374 32.25 22.16 9.95
C GLY A 374 30.81 21.63 9.74
N PRO A 375 30.41 21.49 8.46
CA PRO A 375 29.14 20.88 8.09
C PRO A 375 29.16 19.36 8.33
N ASP A 376 28.00 18.78 8.65
CA ASP A 376 27.83 17.32 8.75
C ASP A 376 28.06 16.65 7.38
N PRO A 377 28.72 15.47 7.32
CA PRO A 377 29.00 14.77 6.06
C PRO A 377 27.77 14.43 5.21
N PHE A 378 26.60 14.29 5.84
CA PHE A 378 25.33 14.02 5.17
C PHE A 378 24.48 15.28 4.99
N GLY A 379 24.96 16.44 5.45
CA GLY A 379 24.23 17.71 5.39
C GLY A 379 23.22 17.93 6.52
N ARG A 380 23.24 17.10 7.58
CA ARG A 380 22.37 17.29 8.75
C ARG A 380 22.59 18.64 9.41
N ARG A 381 21.51 19.35 9.69
CA ARG A 381 21.54 20.70 10.29
C ARG A 381 21.23 20.66 11.79
N HIS A 382 20.18 19.96 12.18
CA HIS A 382 19.74 19.87 13.57
C HIS A 382 20.55 18.81 14.34
N ARG A 383 21.53 19.26 15.14
CA ARG A 383 22.49 18.41 15.87
C ARG A 383 22.64 18.91 17.32
N PRO A 384 21.67 18.61 18.20
CA PRO A 384 21.52 19.32 19.47
C PRO A 384 22.53 18.90 20.55
N VAL A 385 22.97 17.64 20.56
CA VAL A 385 23.85 17.08 21.60
C VAL A 385 24.80 16.02 21.02
N PRO A 386 26.00 15.84 21.62
CA PRO A 386 26.85 14.68 21.36
C PRO A 386 26.27 13.42 22.02
N LEU A 387 26.61 12.25 21.48
CA LEU A 387 26.27 10.94 22.04
C LEU A 387 27.46 10.40 22.83
N VAL A 388 27.48 10.65 24.13
CA VAL A 388 28.63 10.32 25.02
C VAL A 388 28.19 9.78 26.39
N GLU A 389 26.91 9.90 26.74
CA GLU A 389 26.40 9.56 28.08
C GLU A 389 25.71 8.18 28.07
N GLY A 390 26.45 7.15 28.51
CA GLY A 390 25.88 5.81 28.67
C GLY A 390 24.77 5.75 29.74
N PRO A 391 23.82 4.79 29.67
CA PRO A 391 23.71 3.75 28.65
C PRO A 391 23.36 4.27 27.25
N PHE A 392 23.78 3.51 26.25
CA PHE A 392 23.44 3.69 24.85
C PHE A 392 22.30 2.76 24.46
N TYR A 393 21.49 3.21 23.51
CA TYR A 393 20.26 2.58 23.10
C TYR A 393 20.23 2.38 21.58
N ALA A 394 19.61 1.29 21.14
CA ALA A 394 19.29 1.03 19.75
C ALA A 394 17.84 0.54 19.61
N ILE A 395 17.10 1.14 18.67
CA ILE A 395 15.80 0.62 18.23
C ILE A 395 15.97 0.10 16.81
N ARG A 396 15.76 -1.21 16.60
CA ARG A 396 15.76 -1.83 15.29
C ARG A 396 14.48 -1.46 14.54
N VAL A 397 14.65 -0.86 13.37
CA VAL A 397 13.58 -0.41 12.49
C VAL A 397 13.72 -1.10 11.14
N GLN A 398 12.61 -1.68 10.67
CA GLN A 398 12.60 -2.56 9.50
C GLN A 398 11.73 -1.95 8.40
N GLY A 399 12.32 -1.75 7.23
CA GLY A 399 11.60 -1.45 6.00
C GLY A 399 10.62 -2.56 5.65
N ALA A 400 9.40 -2.17 5.33
CA ALA A 400 8.35 -3.06 4.85
C ALA A 400 7.38 -2.30 3.93
N SER A 401 6.73 -3.06 3.05
CA SER A 401 5.62 -2.63 2.21
C SER A 401 4.35 -3.39 2.59
N VAL A 402 3.21 -2.71 2.52
CA VAL A 402 1.87 -3.29 2.72
C VAL A 402 1.11 -3.47 1.41
N THR A 403 1.77 -3.20 0.27
CA THR A 403 1.21 -3.31 -1.07
C THR A 403 2.01 -4.27 -1.92
N SER A 404 1.34 -4.94 -2.86
CA SER A 404 1.99 -5.78 -3.86
C SER A 404 2.45 -4.94 -5.01
N THR A 405 3.75 -4.89 -5.27
CA THR A 405 4.34 -4.02 -6.31
C THR A 405 4.01 -4.46 -7.72
N VAL A 406 4.20 -5.76 -8.00
CA VAL A 406 4.02 -6.34 -9.33
C VAL A 406 2.56 -6.67 -9.54
N GLY A 407 2.07 -6.56 -10.77
CA GLY A 407 0.73 -7.01 -11.08
C GLY A 407 0.49 -7.24 -12.56
N LEU A 408 -0.76 -7.53 -12.91
CA LEU A 408 -1.16 -7.83 -14.29
C LEU A 408 -1.07 -6.60 -15.18
N ALA A 409 -0.48 -6.75 -16.36
CA ALA A 409 -0.52 -5.74 -17.39
C ALA A 409 -1.95 -5.59 -17.95
N VAL A 410 -2.45 -4.35 -17.99
CA VAL A 410 -3.74 -4.00 -18.59
C VAL A 410 -3.60 -2.76 -19.46
N GLY A 411 -4.54 -2.54 -20.39
CA GLY A 411 -4.69 -1.25 -21.07
C GLY A 411 -5.70 -0.35 -20.37
N THR A 412 -6.02 0.80 -20.97
CA THR A 412 -7.06 1.72 -20.46
C THR A 412 -8.48 1.16 -20.56
N ASP A 413 -8.66 0.08 -21.34
CA ASP A 413 -9.86 -0.76 -21.39
C ASP A 413 -9.95 -1.79 -20.25
N LEU A 414 -8.96 -1.82 -19.36
CA LEU A 414 -8.79 -2.77 -18.26
C LEU A 414 -8.70 -4.24 -18.70
N ARG A 415 -8.52 -4.52 -20.01
CA ARG A 415 -8.33 -5.88 -20.52
C ARG A 415 -6.91 -6.34 -20.20
N VAL A 416 -6.81 -7.55 -19.65
CA VAL A 416 -5.53 -8.20 -19.36
C VAL A 416 -4.76 -8.38 -20.66
N ARG A 417 -3.46 -8.11 -20.63
CA ARG A 417 -2.54 -8.28 -21.76
C ARG A 417 -1.76 -9.57 -21.58
N ASP A 418 -1.53 -10.29 -22.68
CA ASP A 418 -0.58 -11.40 -22.69
C ASP A 418 0.87 -10.90 -22.84
N THR A 419 1.82 -11.83 -22.87
CA THR A 419 3.26 -11.54 -23.03
C THR A 419 3.63 -10.93 -24.39
N THR A 420 2.73 -10.96 -25.38
CA THR A 420 2.90 -10.27 -26.68
C THR A 420 2.29 -8.86 -26.68
N GLY A 421 1.55 -8.49 -25.62
CA GLY A 421 0.86 -7.20 -25.48
C GLY A 421 -0.58 -7.20 -25.98
N GLU A 422 -1.05 -8.31 -26.54
CA GLU A 422 -2.41 -8.42 -27.07
C GLU A 422 -3.44 -8.60 -25.93
N PRO A 423 -4.66 -8.04 -26.04
CA PRO A 423 -5.69 -8.20 -25.02
C PRO A 423 -6.35 -9.58 -25.02
N PHE A 424 -6.69 -10.10 -23.84
CA PHE A 424 -7.71 -11.14 -23.74
C PHE A 424 -9.08 -10.54 -24.10
N ALA A 425 -9.92 -11.31 -24.80
CA ALA A 425 -11.17 -10.81 -25.38
C ALA A 425 -12.21 -10.41 -24.31
N ASN A 426 -12.22 -11.07 -23.15
CA ASN A 426 -13.22 -10.88 -22.12
C ASN A 426 -12.69 -11.03 -20.68
N LEU A 427 -11.36 -10.96 -20.50
CA LEU A 427 -10.71 -11.04 -19.20
C LEU A 427 -10.15 -9.66 -18.85
N SER A 428 -10.63 -9.09 -17.75
CA SER A 428 -10.23 -7.79 -17.23
C SER A 428 -9.66 -7.94 -15.82
N ALA A 429 -8.87 -6.95 -15.37
CA ALA A 429 -8.34 -6.90 -14.02
C ALA A 429 -8.46 -5.50 -13.40
N ALA A 430 -8.64 -5.43 -12.08
CA ALA A 430 -8.72 -4.17 -11.35
C ALA A 430 -8.27 -4.32 -9.88
N GLY A 431 -7.94 -3.19 -9.25
CA GLY A 431 -7.48 -3.12 -7.87
C GLY A 431 -6.00 -3.45 -7.70
N GLU A 432 -5.61 -3.87 -6.50
CA GLU A 432 -4.22 -4.21 -6.17
C GLU A 432 -3.66 -5.35 -7.03
N LEU A 433 -4.49 -6.11 -7.74
CA LEU A 433 -4.05 -7.10 -8.72
C LEU A 433 -3.23 -6.50 -9.88
N LEU A 434 -3.39 -5.21 -10.15
CA LEU A 434 -2.54 -4.46 -11.08
C LEU A 434 -1.18 -4.10 -10.47
N GLY A 435 -1.00 -4.24 -9.16
CA GLY A 435 0.24 -3.90 -8.49
C GLY A 435 0.40 -2.39 -8.28
N SER A 436 0.96 -2.01 -7.13
CA SER A 436 1.24 -0.61 -6.80
C SER A 436 2.24 0.03 -7.74
N GLY A 437 3.14 -0.75 -8.34
CA GLY A 437 4.15 -0.25 -9.26
C GLY A 437 3.57 0.38 -10.52
N GLN A 438 2.36 0.02 -10.95
CA GLN A 438 1.70 0.63 -12.11
C GLN A 438 1.02 1.97 -11.77
N LEU A 439 0.55 2.17 -10.54
CA LEU A 439 -0.22 3.37 -10.15
C LEU A 439 0.58 4.40 -9.35
N MET A 440 1.64 3.95 -8.69
CA MET A 440 2.46 4.79 -7.81
C MET A 440 3.94 4.81 -8.24
N GLY A 441 4.36 3.94 -9.16
CA GLY A 441 5.76 3.87 -9.58
C GLY A 441 6.68 3.56 -8.41
N LYS A 442 7.83 4.25 -8.35
CA LYS A 442 8.87 4.06 -7.33
C LYS A 442 8.62 4.77 -6.00
N SER A 443 7.47 5.41 -5.83
CA SER A 443 7.17 6.25 -4.66
C SER A 443 5.74 6.04 -4.17
N PHE A 444 5.47 6.25 -2.87
CA PHE A 444 4.10 6.11 -2.37
C PHE A 444 3.26 7.36 -2.66
N CYS A 445 2.33 7.25 -3.61
CA CYS A 445 1.34 8.28 -3.91
C CYS A 445 0.08 8.06 -3.05
N GLY A 446 -0.10 8.85 -1.99
CA GLY A 446 -1.19 8.65 -1.04
C GLY A 446 -2.58 8.59 -1.70
N GLY A 447 -3.33 7.51 -1.49
CA GLY A 447 -4.68 7.35 -2.06
C GLY A 447 -4.78 6.75 -3.47
N MET A 448 -3.64 6.55 -4.15
CA MET A 448 -3.54 5.97 -5.49
C MET A 448 -3.60 4.43 -5.52
N MET A 449 -4.11 3.81 -4.46
CA MET A 449 -4.46 2.37 -4.45
C MET A 449 -5.98 2.17 -4.32
N ALA A 450 -6.58 2.67 -3.24
CA ALA A 450 -8.01 2.47 -2.99
C ALA A 450 -8.88 3.23 -4.01
N THR A 451 -8.52 4.47 -4.36
CA THR A 451 -9.32 5.26 -5.32
C THR A 451 -9.29 4.65 -6.72
N PRO A 452 -8.11 4.30 -7.29
CA PRO A 452 -8.08 3.62 -8.59
C PRO A 452 -8.76 2.25 -8.55
N ALA A 453 -8.64 1.48 -7.47
CA ALA A 453 -9.34 0.19 -7.34
C ALA A 453 -10.85 0.34 -7.53
N MET A 454 -11.48 1.27 -6.80
CA MET A 454 -12.92 1.55 -6.93
C MET A 454 -13.27 2.15 -8.29
N THR A 455 -12.42 3.05 -8.79
CA THR A 455 -12.60 3.73 -10.08
C THR A 455 -12.60 2.73 -11.25
N PHE A 456 -11.62 1.82 -11.29
CA PHE A 456 -11.54 0.79 -12.32
C PHE A 456 -12.69 -0.21 -12.21
N GLY A 457 -13.12 -0.55 -10.99
CA GLY A 457 -14.34 -1.33 -10.78
C GLY A 457 -15.57 -0.65 -11.39
N LEU A 458 -15.77 0.64 -11.08
CA LEU A 458 -16.85 1.46 -11.62
C LEU A 458 -16.80 1.54 -13.15
N LEU A 459 -15.61 1.71 -13.75
CA LEU A 459 -15.44 1.75 -15.21
C LEU A 459 -15.79 0.40 -15.86
N TYR A 460 -15.31 -0.71 -15.29
CA TYR A 460 -15.66 -2.05 -15.75
C TYR A 460 -17.18 -2.28 -15.70
N GLY A 461 -17.84 -1.94 -14.59
CA GLY A 461 -19.29 -2.12 -14.47
C GLY A 461 -20.09 -1.32 -15.49
N ARG A 462 -19.62 -0.13 -15.89
CA ARG A 462 -20.22 0.65 -16.99
C ARG A 462 -19.99 0.02 -18.35
N ALA A 463 -18.77 -0.41 -18.63
CA ALA A 463 -18.45 -1.07 -19.89
C ALA A 463 -19.31 -2.33 -20.07
N LEU A 464 -19.47 -3.12 -19.00
CA LEU A 464 -20.29 -4.32 -19.01
C LEU A 464 -21.78 -4.01 -19.32
N ALA A 465 -22.32 -2.93 -18.76
CA ALA A 465 -23.68 -2.48 -19.05
C ALA A 465 -23.85 -1.99 -20.50
N ALA A 466 -22.85 -1.28 -21.04
CA ALA A 466 -22.87 -0.84 -22.43
C ALA A 466 -22.84 -2.03 -23.40
N GLU A 467 -21.99 -3.03 -23.13
CA GLU A 467 -21.92 -4.27 -23.93
C GLU A 467 -23.24 -5.07 -23.88
N ALA A 468 -23.92 -5.10 -22.72
CA ALA A 468 -25.22 -5.77 -22.59
C ALA A 468 -26.35 -5.02 -23.33
N GLY A 469 -26.29 -3.68 -23.35
CA GLY A 469 -27.26 -2.84 -24.06
C GLY A 469 -27.15 -2.93 -25.59
N GLY A 470 -25.94 -3.08 -26.13
CA GLY A 470 -25.72 -3.22 -27.58
C GLY A 470 -26.01 -4.62 -28.16
N ARG A 471 -26.35 -5.60 -27.31
CA ARG A 471 -26.74 -6.97 -27.72
C ARG A 471 -28.25 -7.22 -27.69
N ARG A 472 -29.03 -6.22 -27.25
CA ARG A 472 -30.49 -6.20 -27.34
C ARG A 472 -30.89 -5.37 -28.55
#